data_AF-A0A937IY78-F1
#
_entry.id   AF-A0A937IY78-F1
#
_cell.length_a   1.000
_cell.length_b   1.000
_cell.length_c   1.000
_cell.angle_alpha   90.00
_cell.angle_beta   90.00
_cell.angle_gamma   90.00
#
_symmetry.space_group_name_H-M   'P 1'
#
loop_
_entity.id
_entity.type
_entity.pdbx_description
1 polymer ?
#
loop_
_entity_poly.entity_id
_entity_poly.type
_entity_poly.pdbx_seq_one_letter_code
_entity_poly.pdbx_strand_id
1 'polypeptide(L)'
;LEIASTNFFLAYQGELNRSTQKKIAGLLLKACPKLNFIAPHCKNIITRPKKIKIGFLSAYFRKHSVGKLMQGLISSISRKKFEVIIFITDELDIENDLISRKICESANKLVQLPDNTFDSQSTIASETLDILFYPDIGMDIRTYFLAFSRLAHIQCVTWGHPDTTGIPNIDFFISSVLTEPTTGSKHYSEKLYKLNTLPTFYLPIQIPKKMKKRREFGLSSSCLLYLCPQNIIKYHPDIDFIFATILRQLPSAKIVVLGGVVNEWTNKLNKRWSKTIPDAMDRIIVISRQSPEDFISLQSAADIVLDTPYFSGGNTSLESFALGKPIVTLESSLMRGRVTAGMYRAMGIDDCIAYNIEQYIQIAIKLANNQHFREEIKGKILKNKHILFENIEVIKEFEKFFISEFNKVISVK
;
A
#
# COMPACT_ATOMS: atom_id res chain seq x y z
N LEU A 1 -0.89 -9.55 26.33
CA LEU A 1 -1.77 -9.69 25.14
C LEU A 1 -0.94 -10.37 24.05
N GLU A 2 -0.49 -11.60 24.31
CA GLU A 2 0.43 -12.30 23.42
C GLU A 2 -0.37 -13.04 22.35
N ILE A 3 -0.79 -12.32 21.31
CA ILE A 3 -1.10 -12.98 20.04
C ILE A 3 0.17 -12.94 19.19
N ALA A 4 0.56 -14.08 18.63
CA ALA A 4 1.78 -14.19 17.83
C ALA A 4 1.66 -13.52 16.44
N SER A 5 0.45 -13.14 16.03
CA SER A 5 0.20 -12.52 14.72
C SER A 5 -1.11 -11.74 14.70
N THR A 6 -1.21 -10.79 13.77
CA THR A 6 -2.44 -10.07 13.42
C THR A 6 -3.22 -10.81 12.32
N ASN A 7 -4.38 -10.26 11.94
CA ASN A 7 -5.16 -10.76 10.81
C ASN A 7 -4.58 -10.37 9.42
N PHE A 8 -3.29 -10.07 9.33
CA PHE A 8 -2.62 -9.50 8.14
C PHE A 8 -2.94 -10.24 6.83
N PHE A 9 -3.00 -11.57 6.88
CA PHE A 9 -3.20 -12.38 5.67
C PHE A 9 -4.64 -12.34 5.12
N LEU A 10 -5.64 -11.91 5.90
CA LEU A 10 -7.03 -11.82 5.41
C LEU A 10 -7.16 -10.87 4.22
N ALA A 11 -6.38 -9.79 4.16
CA ALA A 11 -6.40 -8.86 3.03
C ALA A 11 -6.04 -9.53 1.69
N TYR A 12 -5.36 -10.67 1.70
CA TYR A 12 -4.90 -11.35 0.49
C TYR A 12 -5.87 -12.39 -0.05
N GLN A 13 -6.95 -12.72 0.66
CA GLN A 13 -7.85 -13.81 0.25
C GLN A 13 -8.81 -13.44 -0.90
N GLY A 14 -8.83 -12.18 -1.34
CA GLY A 14 -9.68 -11.72 -2.45
C GLY A 14 -11.14 -11.44 -2.07
N GLU A 15 -11.51 -11.58 -0.80
CA GLU A 15 -12.89 -11.43 -0.33
C GLU A 15 -13.15 -10.17 0.51
N LEU A 16 -14.43 -9.80 0.68
CA LEU A 16 -14.80 -8.66 1.51
C LEU A 16 -14.68 -9.01 3.01
N ASN A 17 -13.75 -8.37 3.71
CA ASN A 17 -13.40 -8.75 5.08
C ASN A 17 -14.18 -8.02 6.18
N ARG A 18 -15.06 -7.07 5.84
CA ARG A 18 -15.77 -6.21 6.80
C ARG A 18 -16.45 -6.96 7.95
N SER A 19 -17.22 -8.00 7.63
CA SER A 19 -17.93 -8.78 8.65
C SER A 19 -16.96 -9.55 9.54
N THR A 20 -15.97 -10.20 8.93
CA THR A 20 -14.94 -10.97 9.63
C THR A 20 -14.10 -10.10 10.56
N GLN A 21 -13.59 -8.97 10.08
CA GLN A 21 -12.81 -8.04 10.88
C GLN A 21 -13.62 -7.47 12.07
N LYS A 22 -14.89 -7.11 11.87
CA LYS A 22 -15.79 -6.70 12.98
C LYS A 22 -15.97 -7.80 14.02
N LYS A 23 -16.14 -9.05 13.61
CA LYS A 23 -16.27 -10.19 14.53
C LYS A 23 -14.99 -10.41 15.33
N ILE A 24 -13.83 -10.33 14.68
CA ILE A 24 -12.53 -10.48 15.35
C ILE A 24 -12.31 -9.33 16.33
N ALA A 25 -12.55 -8.07 15.93
CA ALA A 25 -12.45 -6.93 16.82
C ALA A 25 -13.40 -7.07 18.02
N GLY A 26 -14.64 -7.50 17.80
CA GLY A 26 -15.61 -7.75 18.87
C GLY A 26 -15.17 -8.87 19.83
N LEU A 27 -14.57 -9.95 19.31
CA LEU A 27 -14.00 -11.02 20.13
C LEU A 27 -12.84 -10.50 21.00
N LEU A 28 -11.91 -9.75 20.41
CA LEU A 28 -10.75 -9.20 21.13
C LEU A 28 -11.19 -8.22 22.22
N LEU A 29 -12.19 -7.39 21.96
CA LEU A 29 -12.76 -6.47 22.95
C LEU A 29 -13.47 -7.19 24.11
N LYS A 30 -14.13 -8.32 23.83
CA LYS A 30 -14.73 -9.17 24.89
C LYS A 30 -13.65 -9.86 25.71
N ALA A 31 -12.60 -10.37 25.07
CA ALA A 31 -11.51 -11.06 25.73
C ALA A 31 -10.61 -10.11 26.55
N CYS A 32 -10.44 -8.87 26.10
CA CYS A 32 -9.64 -7.86 26.79
C CYS A 32 -10.32 -6.48 26.74
N PRO A 33 -11.28 -6.20 27.64
CA PRO A 33 -11.99 -4.92 27.67
C PRO A 33 -11.08 -3.69 27.86
N LYS A 34 -9.91 -3.86 28.49
CA LYS A 34 -8.90 -2.80 28.65
C LYS A 34 -8.35 -2.27 27.32
N LEU A 35 -8.51 -2.99 26.21
CA LEU A 35 -8.15 -2.49 24.87
C LEU A 35 -9.02 -1.29 24.45
N ASN A 36 -10.28 -1.24 24.88
CA ASN A 36 -11.19 -0.12 24.64
C ASN A 36 -10.97 1.06 25.60
N PHE A 37 -9.71 1.36 25.91
CA PHE A 37 -9.35 2.52 26.70
C PHE A 37 -9.76 3.80 25.97
N ILE A 38 -10.32 4.77 26.72
CA ILE A 38 -10.69 6.08 26.20
C ILE A 38 -9.87 7.13 26.94
N ALA A 39 -9.02 7.84 26.20
CA ALA A 39 -8.20 8.90 26.75
C ALA A 39 -9.08 10.00 27.40
N PRO A 40 -8.69 10.57 28.55
CA PRO A 40 -9.53 11.54 29.26
C PRO A 40 -9.93 12.75 28.41
N HIS A 41 -9.02 13.29 27.60
CA HIS A 41 -9.28 14.46 26.75
C HIS A 41 -10.39 14.18 25.71
N CYS A 42 -10.49 12.95 25.20
CA CYS A 42 -11.53 12.55 24.24
C CYS A 42 -12.97 12.67 24.79
N LYS A 43 -13.13 12.76 26.11
CA LYS A 43 -14.44 12.91 26.78
C LYS A 43 -14.84 14.38 26.96
N ASN A 44 -13.89 15.30 26.91
CA ASN A 44 -14.10 16.71 27.25
C ASN A 44 -14.65 17.51 26.07
N ILE A 45 -15.21 18.69 26.38
CA ILE A 45 -15.60 19.69 25.38
C ILE A 45 -14.32 20.27 24.77
N ILE A 46 -14.28 20.34 23.44
CA ILE A 46 -13.13 20.83 22.68
C ILE A 46 -13.24 22.34 22.54
N THR A 47 -12.24 23.07 23.02
CA THR A 47 -12.08 24.49 22.65
C THR A 47 -11.26 24.57 21.38
N ARG A 48 -11.56 25.55 20.51
CA ARG A 48 -10.87 25.71 19.24
C ARG A 48 -9.38 26.01 19.48
N PRO A 49 -8.44 25.11 19.12
CA PRO A 49 -7.03 25.32 19.38
C PRO A 49 -6.41 26.27 18.33
N LYS A 50 -5.26 26.86 18.65
CA LYS A 50 -4.47 27.66 17.69
C LYS A 50 -3.91 26.80 16.55
N LYS A 51 -3.51 25.56 16.86
CA LYS A 51 -3.05 24.53 15.91
C LYS A 51 -3.69 23.20 16.29
N ILE A 52 -4.03 22.39 15.29
CA ILE A 52 -4.55 21.04 15.49
C ILE A 52 -3.37 20.12 15.82
N LYS A 53 -3.42 19.43 16.96
CA LYS A 53 -2.39 18.46 17.35
C LYS A 53 -2.69 17.11 16.70
N ILE A 54 -1.84 16.72 15.76
CA ILE A 54 -2.00 15.49 14.98
C ILE A 54 -0.86 14.51 15.28
N GLY A 55 -1.24 13.30 15.69
CA GLY A 55 -0.35 12.16 15.82
C GLY A 55 -0.31 11.34 14.55
N PHE A 56 0.88 10.91 14.14
CA PHE A 56 1.08 9.89 13.11
C PHE A 56 1.70 8.67 13.78
N LEU A 57 1.08 7.50 13.67
CA LEU A 57 1.50 6.28 14.38
C LEU A 57 1.72 5.12 13.40
N SER A 58 2.96 4.63 13.31
CA SER A 58 3.32 3.45 12.53
C SER A 58 4.65 2.84 13.01
N ALA A 59 4.79 1.53 12.89
CA ALA A 59 6.06 0.81 13.06
C ALA A 59 7.00 0.99 11.85
N TYR A 60 6.55 1.67 10.81
CA TYR A 60 7.15 1.60 9.48
C TYR A 60 7.54 2.95 8.89
N PHE A 61 7.77 3.96 9.73
CA PHE A 61 8.39 5.24 9.35
C PHE A 61 9.89 5.11 9.08
N ARG A 62 10.24 4.19 8.18
CA ARG A 62 11.59 3.77 7.77
C ARG A 62 11.62 3.42 6.28
N LYS A 63 12.70 2.80 5.77
CA LYS A 63 12.88 2.23 4.43
C LYS A 63 11.96 1.03 4.20
N HIS A 64 10.67 1.32 4.27
CA HIS A 64 9.53 0.44 4.14
C HIS A 64 8.49 1.12 3.24
N SER A 65 7.54 0.34 2.74
CA SER A 65 6.47 0.82 1.89
C SER A 65 5.70 2.00 2.49
N VAL A 66 5.31 1.90 3.76
CA VAL A 66 4.60 2.97 4.49
C VAL A 66 5.43 4.25 4.58
N GLY A 67 6.69 4.17 5.02
CA GLY A 67 7.58 5.33 5.08
C GLY A 67 7.74 6.02 3.72
N LYS A 68 7.93 5.24 2.64
CA LYS A 68 7.99 5.80 1.27
C LYS A 68 6.72 6.56 0.88
N LEU A 69 5.54 6.01 1.19
CA LEU A 69 4.24 6.59 0.82
C LEU A 69 3.87 7.84 1.64
N MET A 70 4.37 7.93 2.88
CA MET A 70 3.93 8.94 3.86
C MET A 70 4.95 10.03 4.15
N GLN A 71 6.24 9.82 3.89
CA GLN A 71 7.29 10.79 4.22
C GLN A 71 7.00 12.19 3.66
N GLY A 72 6.47 12.27 2.44
CA GLY A 72 6.16 13.54 1.80
C GLY A 72 4.98 14.24 2.46
N LEU A 73 3.93 13.49 2.81
CA LEU A 73 2.76 14.02 3.52
C LEU A 73 3.16 14.58 4.88
N ILE A 74 3.85 13.78 5.69
CA ILE A 74 4.24 14.15 7.05
C ILE A 74 5.15 15.39 7.02
N SER A 75 6.15 15.40 6.13
CA SER A 75 7.11 16.51 6.03
C SER A 75 6.51 17.81 5.46
N SER A 76 5.42 17.73 4.71
CA SER A 76 4.88 18.89 3.99
C SER A 76 3.60 19.49 4.58
N ILE A 77 2.92 18.80 5.50
CA ILE A 77 1.77 19.37 6.21
C ILE A 77 2.15 20.67 6.93
N SER A 78 1.29 21.68 6.83
CA SER A 78 1.56 23.03 7.33
C SER A 78 1.72 23.07 8.85
N ARG A 79 2.95 23.29 9.31
CA ARG A 79 3.26 23.54 10.72
C ARG A 79 2.66 24.85 11.27
N LYS A 80 2.08 25.69 10.41
CA LYS A 80 1.27 26.85 10.84
C LYS A 80 -0.10 26.44 11.35
N LYS A 81 -0.67 25.35 10.81
CA LYS A 81 -2.01 24.85 11.14
C LYS A 81 -1.97 23.63 12.08
N PHE A 82 -0.88 22.86 12.02
CA PHE A 82 -0.75 21.60 12.75
C PHE A 82 0.48 21.58 13.65
N GLU A 83 0.33 20.95 14.81
CA GLU A 83 1.43 20.45 15.64
C GLU A 83 1.55 18.94 15.38
N VAL A 84 2.67 18.50 14.81
CA VAL A 84 2.86 17.13 14.32
C VAL A 84 3.69 16.32 15.29
N ILE A 85 3.12 15.24 15.80
CA ILE A 85 3.77 14.28 16.69
C ILE A 85 3.89 12.94 15.98
N ILE A 86 5.10 12.37 15.97
CA ILE A 86 5.37 11.05 15.41
C ILE A 86 5.46 10.05 16.55
N PHE A 87 4.71 8.96 16.43
CA PHE A 87 4.78 7.83 17.35
C PHE A 87 5.33 6.61 16.61
N ILE A 88 6.33 5.99 17.22
CA ILE A 88 6.96 4.77 16.73
C ILE A 88 6.86 3.68 17.80
N THR A 89 6.64 2.45 17.35
CA THR A 89 6.68 1.28 18.24
C THR A 89 8.12 0.79 18.39
N ASP A 90 8.86 0.68 17.29
CA ASP A 90 10.25 0.23 17.30
C ASP A 90 11.21 1.40 17.12
N GLU A 91 12.42 1.27 17.64
CA GLU A 91 13.49 2.22 17.43
C GLU A 91 13.82 2.38 15.93
N LEU A 92 14.08 3.61 15.51
CA LEU A 92 14.43 3.94 14.13
C LEU A 92 15.94 4.14 13.98
N ASP A 93 16.53 3.56 12.93
CA ASP A 93 17.90 3.84 12.52
C ASP A 93 17.98 5.19 11.78
N ILE A 94 17.85 6.29 12.52
CA ILE A 94 17.82 7.66 11.98
C ILE A 94 19.14 8.03 11.28
N GLU A 95 20.26 7.41 11.66
CA GLU A 95 21.59 7.70 11.12
C GLU A 95 21.82 7.09 9.73
N ASN A 96 21.22 5.94 9.43
CA ASN A 96 21.40 5.29 8.12
C ASN A 96 20.14 5.31 7.24
N ASP A 97 18.96 5.62 7.81
CA ASP A 97 17.70 5.67 7.08
C ASP A 97 17.24 7.10 6.81
N LEU A 98 17.44 7.55 5.56
CA LEU A 98 17.02 8.87 5.09
C LEU A 98 15.51 9.11 5.24
N ILE A 99 14.68 8.07 5.14
CA ILE A 99 13.22 8.21 5.28
C ILE A 99 12.88 8.48 6.75
N SER A 100 13.43 7.69 7.66
CA SER A 100 13.28 7.90 9.11
C SER A 100 13.73 9.30 9.50
N ARG A 101 14.92 9.70 9.07
CA ARG A 101 15.49 11.03 9.34
C ARG A 101 14.57 12.16 8.87
N LYS A 102 14.16 12.12 7.61
CA LYS A 102 13.31 13.17 7.03
C LYS A 102 11.97 13.27 7.76
N ILE A 103 11.37 12.15 8.15
CA ILE A 103 10.13 12.13 8.91
C ILE A 103 10.35 12.78 10.28
N CYS A 104 11.36 12.32 11.04
CA CYS A 104 11.63 12.78 12.39
C CYS A 104 12.02 14.26 12.44
N GLU A 105 12.93 14.72 11.57
CA GLU A 105 13.38 16.13 11.52
C GLU A 105 12.25 17.09 11.13
N SER A 106 11.25 16.61 10.40
CA SER A 106 10.11 17.45 10.02
C SER A 106 9.07 17.58 11.13
N ALA A 107 9.03 16.68 12.10
CA ALA A 107 8.01 16.64 13.14
C ALA A 107 8.30 17.65 14.27
N ASN A 108 7.26 18.06 15.00
CA ASN A 108 7.44 18.87 16.21
C ASN A 108 7.95 18.02 17.38
N LYS A 109 7.61 16.73 17.39
CA LYS A 109 8.00 15.79 18.44
C LYS A 109 8.04 14.36 17.90
N LEU A 110 9.02 13.60 18.35
CA LEU A 110 9.10 12.15 18.18
C LEU A 110 8.89 11.48 19.54
N VAL A 111 8.04 10.46 19.58
CA VAL A 111 7.73 9.68 20.78
C VAL A 111 7.93 8.20 20.47
N GLN A 112 8.93 7.59 21.10
CA GLN A 112 9.07 6.14 21.13
C GLN A 112 8.15 5.56 22.18
N LEU A 113 7.27 4.65 21.75
CA LEU A 113 6.27 4.06 22.62
C LEU A 113 6.90 2.93 23.46
N PRO A 114 6.59 2.83 24.76
CA PRO A 114 7.02 1.72 25.61
C PRO A 114 6.60 0.37 25.04
N ASP A 115 7.37 -0.69 25.29
CA ASP A 115 7.04 -2.06 24.87
C ASP A 115 5.94 -2.70 25.75
N ASN A 116 4.83 -1.98 25.89
CA ASN A 116 3.63 -2.38 26.58
C ASN A 116 2.45 -1.58 26.00
N THR A 117 1.39 -2.28 25.59
CA THR A 117 0.22 -1.65 24.95
C THR A 117 -0.47 -0.64 25.88
N PHE A 118 -0.61 -0.94 27.18
CA PHE A 118 -1.33 -0.08 28.11
C PHE A 118 -0.51 1.16 28.53
N ASP A 119 0.81 1.00 28.65
CA ASP A 119 1.71 2.14 28.89
C ASP A 119 1.79 3.03 27.63
N SER A 120 1.79 2.41 26.45
CA SER A 120 1.68 3.13 25.17
C SER A 120 0.37 3.91 25.05
N GLN A 121 -0.77 3.33 25.47
CA GLN A 121 -2.05 4.06 25.53
C GLN A 121 -1.94 5.30 26.41
N SER A 122 -1.36 5.17 27.59
CA SER A 122 -1.17 6.28 28.54
C SER A 122 -0.23 7.35 27.98
N THR A 123 0.84 6.92 27.31
CA THR A 123 1.82 7.80 26.65
C THR A 123 1.20 8.60 25.51
N ILE A 124 0.37 7.98 24.67
CA ILE A 124 -0.31 8.71 23.59
C ILE A 124 -1.39 9.63 24.16
N ALA A 125 -2.12 9.19 25.19
CA ALA A 125 -3.19 9.95 25.80
C ALA A 125 -2.70 11.26 26.47
N SER A 126 -1.49 11.26 27.03
CA SER A 126 -0.88 12.45 27.64
C SER A 126 -0.52 13.52 26.60
N GLU A 127 -0.35 13.14 25.33
CA GLU A 127 -0.13 14.11 24.26
C GLU A 127 -1.40 14.90 23.90
N THR A 128 -2.61 14.48 24.34
CA THR A 128 -3.88 15.20 24.10
C THR A 128 -4.13 15.52 22.63
N LEU A 129 -4.15 14.47 21.79
CA LEU A 129 -4.25 14.60 20.34
C LEU A 129 -5.66 14.97 19.90
N ASP A 130 -5.74 15.89 18.94
CA ASP A 130 -6.98 16.18 18.22
C ASP A 130 -7.27 15.10 17.18
N ILE A 131 -6.22 14.67 16.47
CA ILE A 131 -6.31 13.68 15.40
C ILE A 131 -5.20 12.65 15.59
N LEU A 132 -5.53 11.37 15.46
CA LEU A 132 -4.55 10.29 15.32
C LEU A 132 -4.71 9.61 13.96
N PHE A 133 -3.66 9.71 13.16
CA PHE A 133 -3.59 9.16 11.82
C PHE A 133 -2.71 7.91 11.81
N TYR A 134 -3.29 6.82 11.33
CA TYR A 134 -2.62 5.55 11.09
C TYR A 134 -2.39 5.37 9.59
N PRO A 135 -1.14 5.40 9.10
CA PRO A 135 -0.84 5.00 7.73
C PRO A 135 -1.25 3.57 7.41
N ASP A 136 -1.18 2.71 8.42
CA ASP A 136 -1.45 1.28 8.36
C ASP A 136 -1.96 0.79 9.73
N ILE A 137 -2.82 -0.24 9.70
CA ILE A 137 -3.26 -1.00 10.87
C ILE A 137 -3.27 -2.48 10.46
N GLY A 138 -2.73 -3.35 11.31
CA GLY A 138 -2.76 -4.81 11.11
C GLY A 138 -1.47 -5.39 10.53
N MET A 139 -0.46 -4.58 10.19
CA MET A 139 0.87 -5.08 9.81
C MET A 139 1.77 -5.32 11.02
N ASP A 140 1.70 -4.42 12.00
CA ASP A 140 2.37 -4.54 13.29
C ASP A 140 1.36 -4.83 14.41
N ILE A 141 1.77 -5.66 15.37
CA ILE A 141 0.91 -6.12 16.47
C ILE A 141 0.58 -4.95 17.40
N ARG A 142 1.55 -4.09 17.71
CA ARG A 142 1.39 -3.01 18.69
C ARG A 142 0.47 -1.91 18.17
N THR A 143 0.68 -1.44 16.94
CA THR A 143 -0.22 -0.49 16.27
C THR A 143 -1.64 -1.05 16.13
N TYR A 144 -1.80 -2.34 15.80
CA TYR A 144 -3.10 -3.00 15.73
C TYR A 144 -3.86 -2.96 17.05
N PHE A 145 -3.21 -3.28 18.17
CA PHE A 145 -3.88 -3.22 19.48
C PHE A 145 -4.12 -1.80 19.97
N LEU A 146 -3.23 -0.85 19.69
CA LEU A 146 -3.44 0.55 20.05
C LEU A 146 -4.66 1.16 19.34
N ALA A 147 -4.94 0.73 18.12
CA ALA A 147 -6.11 1.19 17.36
C ALA A 147 -7.46 0.87 18.04
N PHE A 148 -7.51 -0.11 18.96
CA PHE A 148 -8.72 -0.40 19.74
C PHE A 148 -9.06 0.68 20.76
N SER A 149 -8.11 1.54 21.12
CA SER A 149 -8.33 2.64 22.05
C SER A 149 -8.81 3.90 21.34
N ARG A 150 -9.52 4.76 22.07
CA ARG A 150 -9.87 6.12 21.65
C ARG A 150 -8.83 7.08 22.22
N LEU A 151 -7.78 7.33 21.46
CA LEU A 151 -6.58 8.10 21.85
C LEU A 151 -6.55 9.53 21.30
N ALA A 152 -7.46 9.86 20.37
CA ALA A 152 -7.69 11.20 19.85
C ALA A 152 -9.18 11.43 19.58
N HIS A 153 -9.59 12.69 19.42
CA HIS A 153 -10.97 13.05 19.07
C HIS A 153 -11.40 12.47 17.72
N ILE A 154 -10.48 12.42 16.75
CA ILE A 154 -10.67 11.74 15.47
C ILE A 154 -9.55 10.73 15.28
N GLN A 155 -9.90 9.51 14.90
CA GLN A 155 -8.93 8.50 14.49
C GLN A 155 -9.22 8.06 13.07
N CYS A 156 -8.19 8.01 12.25
CA CYS A 156 -8.33 7.65 10.85
C CYS A 156 -7.18 6.75 10.40
N VAL A 157 -7.48 5.89 9.44
CA VAL A 157 -6.52 4.98 8.83
C VAL A 157 -6.52 5.18 7.31
N THR A 158 -5.42 4.84 6.66
CA THR A 158 -5.35 4.80 5.19
C THR A 158 -4.74 3.48 4.69
N TRP A 159 -4.44 3.44 3.41
CA TRP A 159 -4.25 2.23 2.61
C TRP A 159 -2.89 1.53 2.76
N GLY A 160 -2.06 1.88 3.75
CA GLY A 160 -0.79 1.18 3.98
C GLY A 160 -0.98 -0.33 4.19
N HIS A 161 -2.07 -0.70 4.87
CA HIS A 161 -2.69 -2.03 4.78
C HIS A 161 -4.12 -1.85 4.24
N PRO A 162 -4.38 -2.14 2.94
CA PRO A 162 -5.61 -1.73 2.26
C PRO A 162 -6.79 -2.67 2.54
N ASP A 163 -7.18 -2.77 3.81
CA ASP A 163 -8.34 -3.51 4.28
C ASP A 163 -9.01 -2.76 5.44
N THR A 164 -10.29 -3.04 5.67
CA THR A 164 -11.02 -2.49 6.82
C THR A 164 -10.49 -3.06 8.13
N THR A 165 -10.42 -2.24 9.17
CA THR A 165 -9.92 -2.66 10.49
C THR A 165 -10.96 -3.45 11.27
N GLY A 166 -12.25 -3.19 11.05
CA GLY A 166 -13.33 -3.71 11.90
C GLY A 166 -13.39 -3.09 13.30
N ILE A 167 -12.47 -2.17 13.63
CA ILE A 167 -12.28 -1.64 14.98
C ILE A 167 -13.24 -0.46 15.23
N PRO A 168 -14.07 -0.48 16.29
CA PRO A 168 -15.07 0.57 16.53
C PRO A 168 -14.51 1.98 16.77
N ASN A 169 -13.25 2.09 17.19
CA ASN A 169 -12.61 3.37 17.50
C ASN A 169 -11.87 4.02 16.33
N ILE A 170 -11.89 3.44 15.13
CA ILE A 170 -11.38 4.08 13.92
C ILE A 170 -12.55 4.70 13.15
N ASP A 171 -12.55 6.02 13.01
CA ASP A 171 -13.70 6.76 12.47
C ASP A 171 -13.70 6.75 10.94
N PHE A 172 -12.52 6.91 10.32
CA PHE A 172 -12.39 7.04 8.88
C PHE A 172 -11.39 6.07 8.26
N PHE A 173 -11.76 5.53 7.11
CA PHE A 173 -10.81 4.97 6.15
C PHE A 173 -10.63 5.99 5.03
N ILE A 174 -9.42 6.52 4.86
CA ILE A 174 -9.10 7.51 3.84
C ILE A 174 -8.56 6.79 2.61
N SER A 175 -9.25 6.98 1.48
CA SER A 175 -8.97 6.36 0.20
C SER A 175 -9.10 7.39 -0.93
N SER A 176 -9.28 6.96 -2.17
CA SER A 176 -9.38 7.82 -3.36
C SER A 176 -10.55 7.45 -4.26
N VAL A 177 -11.14 8.45 -4.92
CA VAL A 177 -12.11 8.23 -6.00
C VAL A 177 -11.53 7.42 -7.17
N LEU A 178 -10.20 7.42 -7.32
CA LEU A 178 -9.49 6.72 -8.39
C LEU A 178 -9.38 5.21 -8.16
N THR A 179 -9.43 4.78 -6.89
CA THR A 179 -9.20 3.39 -6.46
C THR A 179 -10.45 2.74 -5.90
N GLU A 180 -11.41 3.51 -5.39
CA GLU A 180 -12.66 2.96 -4.85
C GLU A 180 -13.67 2.63 -5.94
N PRO A 181 -14.35 1.47 -5.86
CA PRO A 181 -15.55 1.24 -6.67
C PRO A 181 -16.71 2.09 -6.13
N THR A 182 -17.78 2.21 -6.92
CA THR A 182 -19.00 2.93 -6.53
C THR A 182 -19.63 2.38 -5.24
N THR A 183 -19.48 1.08 -4.98
CA THR A 183 -19.96 0.39 -3.77
C THR A 183 -18.98 0.44 -2.59
N GLY A 184 -17.83 1.14 -2.72
CA GLY A 184 -16.73 1.10 -1.76
C GLY A 184 -17.12 1.41 -0.31
N SER A 185 -18.12 2.27 -0.09
CA SER A 185 -18.60 2.60 1.27
C SER A 185 -19.14 1.39 2.04
N LYS A 186 -19.59 0.34 1.35
CA LYS A 186 -20.06 -0.91 1.99
C LYS A 186 -18.90 -1.80 2.43
N HIS A 187 -17.67 -1.53 1.99
CA HIS A 187 -16.50 -2.38 2.23
C HIS A 187 -15.82 -2.13 3.57
N TYR A 188 -16.12 -1.00 4.22
CA TYR A 188 -15.45 -0.54 5.43
C TYR A 188 -16.38 -0.49 6.62
N SER A 189 -15.89 -0.86 7.80
CA SER A 189 -16.56 -0.59 9.07
C SER A 189 -16.51 0.90 9.42
N GLU A 190 -15.43 1.55 9.02
CA GLU A 190 -15.12 2.97 9.11
C GLU A 190 -15.94 3.77 8.09
N LYS A 191 -16.07 5.08 8.30
CA LYS A 191 -16.60 5.97 7.28
C LYS A 191 -15.55 6.18 6.18
N LEU A 192 -15.89 5.79 4.95
CA LEU A 192 -15.02 5.99 3.80
C LEU A 192 -14.95 7.48 3.42
N TYR A 193 -13.76 8.07 3.49
CA TYR A 193 -13.46 9.40 2.96
C TYR A 193 -12.62 9.26 1.69
N LYS A 194 -13.03 9.90 0.59
CA LYS A 194 -12.36 9.77 -0.71
C LYS A 194 -11.70 11.08 -1.11
N LEU A 195 -10.39 11.03 -1.27
CA LEU A 195 -9.59 12.06 -1.92
C LEU A 195 -9.82 12.03 -3.44
N ASN A 196 -9.62 13.16 -4.13
CA ASN A 196 -9.62 13.15 -5.60
C ASN A 196 -8.28 12.65 -6.15
N THR A 197 -7.20 12.85 -5.38
CA THR A 197 -5.87 12.30 -5.70
C THR A 197 -5.68 10.92 -5.06
N LEU A 198 -4.61 10.21 -5.45
CA LEU A 198 -4.17 9.05 -4.67
C LEU A 198 -3.76 9.50 -3.26
N PRO A 199 -3.99 8.70 -2.20
CA PRO A 199 -3.70 9.10 -0.82
C PRO A 199 -2.23 8.87 -0.48
N THR A 200 -1.31 9.39 -1.30
CA THR A 200 0.13 9.30 -1.10
C THR A 200 0.86 10.47 -1.75
N PHE A 201 1.91 10.95 -1.07
CA PHE A 201 2.92 11.81 -1.69
C PHE A 201 4.17 10.97 -1.87
N TYR A 202 4.38 10.47 -3.09
CA TYR A 202 5.50 9.61 -3.40
C TYR A 202 6.64 10.40 -4.02
N LEU A 203 7.87 10.23 -3.49
CA LEU A 203 9.05 10.86 -4.07
C LEU A 203 9.49 10.10 -5.33
N PRO A 204 10.12 10.79 -6.31
CA PRO A 204 10.69 10.13 -7.46
C PRO A 204 11.71 9.08 -7.02
N ILE A 205 11.73 7.95 -7.72
CA ILE A 205 12.68 6.88 -7.41
C ILE A 205 14.10 7.32 -7.79
N GLN A 206 15.08 6.90 -7.00
CA GLN A 206 16.49 7.07 -7.37
C GLN A 206 16.86 6.00 -8.39
N ILE A 207 17.21 6.43 -9.60
CA ILE A 207 17.71 5.51 -10.64
C ILE A 207 19.18 5.17 -10.31
N PRO A 208 19.53 3.89 -10.14
CA PRO A 208 20.92 3.48 -9.94
C PRO A 208 21.84 3.98 -11.07
N LYS A 209 23.02 4.49 -10.71
CA LYS A 209 24.03 4.95 -11.69
C LYS A 209 24.44 3.83 -12.66
N LYS A 210 24.52 2.60 -12.15
CA LYS A 210 24.81 1.40 -12.95
C LYS A 210 23.64 0.44 -12.83
N MET A 211 22.93 0.27 -13.94
CA MET A 211 21.79 -0.64 -14.03
C MET A 211 22.27 -2.02 -14.50
N LYS A 212 21.88 -3.08 -13.78
CA LYS A 212 22.12 -4.46 -14.22
C LYS A 212 21.33 -4.74 -15.51
N LYS A 213 21.95 -5.46 -16.44
CA LYS A 213 21.32 -5.95 -17.68
C LYS A 213 20.70 -7.33 -17.46
N ARG A 214 19.81 -7.76 -18.37
CA ARG A 214 19.16 -9.09 -18.34
C ARG A 214 20.11 -10.25 -18.05
N ARG A 215 21.26 -10.30 -18.73
CA ARG A 215 22.28 -11.36 -18.55
C ARG A 215 22.79 -11.50 -17.10
N GLU A 216 22.85 -10.39 -16.36
CA GLU A 216 23.32 -10.38 -14.96
C GLU A 216 22.27 -10.97 -14.00
N PHE A 217 21.02 -11.09 -14.46
CA PHE A 217 19.95 -11.81 -13.79
C PHE A 217 19.76 -13.24 -14.33
N GLY A 218 20.64 -13.71 -15.24
CA GLY A 218 20.45 -14.99 -15.94
C GLY A 218 19.31 -14.97 -16.96
N LEU A 219 18.87 -13.80 -17.41
CA LEU A 219 17.76 -13.64 -18.33
C LEU A 219 18.24 -13.44 -19.77
N SER A 220 17.49 -14.00 -20.73
CA SER A 220 17.79 -13.85 -22.15
C SER A 220 17.53 -12.42 -22.65
N SER A 221 18.41 -11.92 -23.51
CA SER A 221 18.25 -10.65 -24.21
C SER A 221 17.39 -10.72 -25.47
N SER A 222 17.06 -11.92 -25.97
CA SER A 222 16.40 -12.10 -27.27
C SER A 222 14.91 -12.44 -27.18
N CYS A 223 14.35 -12.63 -25.98
CA CYS A 223 12.94 -12.95 -25.79
C CYS A 223 12.15 -11.77 -25.23
N LEU A 224 10.84 -11.78 -25.48
CA LEU A 224 9.91 -10.94 -24.75
C LEU A 224 9.89 -11.38 -23.28
N LEU A 225 10.06 -10.43 -22.37
CA LEU A 225 10.12 -10.67 -20.94
C LEU A 225 8.97 -9.96 -20.22
N TYR A 226 8.04 -10.75 -19.68
CA TYR A 226 7.11 -10.28 -18.67
C TYR A 226 7.77 -10.35 -17.29
N LEU A 227 7.47 -9.38 -16.43
CA LEU A 227 7.83 -9.42 -15.01
C LEU A 227 6.56 -9.31 -14.18
N CYS A 228 6.33 -10.25 -13.25
CA CYS A 228 5.34 -10.10 -12.19
C CYS A 228 6.07 -9.87 -10.86
N PRO A 229 6.35 -8.61 -10.48
CA PRO A 229 7.24 -8.28 -9.36
C PRO A 229 6.49 -8.28 -8.01
N GLN A 230 5.47 -9.13 -7.87
CA GLN A 230 4.58 -9.16 -6.72
C GLN A 230 5.00 -10.23 -5.71
N ASN A 231 4.69 -9.99 -4.42
CA ASN A 231 4.88 -11.02 -3.40
C ASN A 231 3.98 -12.22 -3.69
N ILE A 232 4.52 -13.43 -3.61
CA ILE A 232 3.83 -14.68 -3.92
C ILE A 232 2.55 -14.92 -3.11
N ILE A 233 2.38 -14.28 -1.96
CA ILE A 233 1.10 -14.30 -1.20
C ILE A 233 -0.08 -13.72 -2.00
N LYS A 234 0.20 -12.97 -3.09
CA LYS A 234 -0.80 -12.40 -4.00
C LYS A 234 -1.18 -13.36 -5.15
N TYR A 235 -0.53 -14.52 -5.26
CA TYR A 235 -0.65 -15.43 -6.41
C TYR A 235 -1.77 -16.45 -6.18
N HIS A 236 -3.00 -15.99 -6.40
CA HIS A 236 -4.18 -16.87 -6.44
C HIS A 236 -4.15 -17.84 -7.62
N PRO A 237 -4.92 -18.94 -7.58
CA PRO A 237 -4.99 -19.93 -8.66
C PRO A 237 -5.28 -19.33 -10.05
N ASP A 238 -6.03 -18.22 -10.13
CA ASP A 238 -6.30 -17.52 -11.39
C ASP A 238 -5.02 -17.08 -12.15
N ILE A 239 -3.93 -16.77 -11.42
CA ILE A 239 -2.64 -16.42 -12.03
C ILE A 239 -2.08 -17.60 -12.83
N ASP A 240 -2.30 -18.84 -12.41
CA ASP A 240 -1.81 -20.03 -13.11
C ASP A 240 -2.45 -20.09 -14.50
N PHE A 241 -3.77 -19.89 -14.58
CA PHE A 241 -4.50 -19.83 -15.85
C PHE A 241 -4.04 -18.67 -16.74
N ILE A 242 -3.85 -17.48 -16.15
CA ILE A 242 -3.35 -16.29 -16.88
C ILE A 242 -1.96 -16.59 -17.47
N PHE A 243 -1.03 -17.08 -16.66
CA PHE A 243 0.35 -17.34 -17.09
C PHE A 243 0.41 -18.42 -18.15
N ALA A 244 -0.28 -19.55 -17.96
CA ALA A 244 -0.33 -20.59 -18.97
C ALA A 244 -0.92 -20.10 -20.29
N THR A 245 -2.01 -19.33 -20.24
CA THR A 245 -2.65 -18.86 -21.47
C THR A 245 -1.74 -17.90 -22.25
N ILE A 246 -1.11 -16.94 -21.57
CA ILE A 246 -0.12 -16.04 -22.18
C ILE A 246 1.03 -16.85 -22.78
N LEU A 247 1.61 -17.77 -22.01
CA LEU A 247 2.77 -18.55 -22.44
C LEU A 247 2.43 -19.52 -23.58
N ARG A 248 1.24 -20.11 -23.63
CA ARG A 248 0.84 -20.99 -24.75
C ARG A 248 0.65 -20.21 -26.05
N GLN A 249 0.12 -18.98 -25.96
CA GLN A 249 -0.07 -18.12 -27.13
C GLN A 249 1.21 -17.40 -27.57
N LEU A 250 2.20 -17.29 -26.68
CA LEU A 250 3.50 -16.66 -26.96
C LEU A 250 4.66 -17.63 -26.63
N PRO A 251 4.99 -18.58 -27.53
CA PRO A 251 5.95 -19.64 -27.23
C PRO A 251 7.36 -19.15 -26.87
N SER A 252 7.79 -18.00 -27.40
CA SER A 252 9.10 -17.40 -27.12
C SER A 252 9.13 -16.52 -25.87
N ALA A 253 7.97 -16.16 -25.30
CA ALA A 253 7.90 -15.29 -24.13
C ALA A 253 8.28 -16.04 -22.85
N LYS A 254 8.83 -15.28 -21.89
CA LYS A 254 9.11 -15.76 -20.54
C LYS A 254 8.46 -14.86 -19.51
N ILE A 255 8.02 -15.44 -18.40
CA ILE A 255 7.51 -14.72 -17.24
C ILE A 255 8.54 -14.82 -16.12
N VAL A 256 8.96 -13.69 -15.59
CA VAL A 256 9.85 -13.60 -14.44
C VAL A 256 9.05 -13.28 -13.20
N VAL A 257 9.29 -14.01 -12.12
CA VAL A 257 8.65 -13.81 -10.81
C VAL A 257 9.72 -13.75 -9.73
N LEU A 258 9.38 -13.16 -8.58
CA LEU A 258 10.26 -13.14 -7.42
C LEU A 258 9.92 -14.28 -6.45
N GLY A 259 10.97 -14.88 -5.88
CA GLY A 259 10.84 -15.83 -4.77
C GLY A 259 10.21 -15.19 -3.53
N GLY A 260 9.56 -16.03 -2.73
CA GLY A 260 8.99 -15.67 -1.44
C GLY A 260 10.01 -15.16 -0.43
N VAL A 261 9.51 -14.52 0.63
CA VAL A 261 10.34 -14.18 1.81
C VAL A 261 10.88 -15.45 2.47
N VAL A 262 10.09 -16.53 2.44
CA VAL A 262 10.47 -17.86 2.89
C VAL A 262 10.50 -18.80 1.69
N ASN A 263 11.59 -19.55 1.52
CA ASN A 263 11.78 -20.47 0.38
C ASN A 263 10.65 -21.50 0.26
N GLU A 264 10.09 -21.95 1.39
CA GLU A 264 8.99 -22.92 1.40
C GLU A 264 7.74 -22.42 0.69
N TRP A 265 7.46 -21.11 0.73
CA TRP A 265 6.34 -20.55 -0.01
C TRP A 265 6.57 -20.63 -1.52
N THR A 266 7.80 -20.39 -1.98
CA THR A 266 8.21 -20.59 -3.38
C THR A 266 8.07 -22.06 -3.78
N ASN A 267 8.51 -22.98 -2.92
CA ASN A 267 8.41 -24.43 -3.19
C ASN A 267 6.95 -24.88 -3.35
N LYS A 268 6.05 -24.38 -2.49
CA LYS A 268 4.61 -24.65 -2.60
C LYS A 268 4.02 -24.13 -3.90
N LEU A 269 4.42 -22.93 -4.34
CA LEU A 269 3.98 -22.36 -5.61
C LEU A 269 4.50 -23.17 -6.81
N ASN A 270 5.78 -23.55 -6.82
CA ASN A 270 6.36 -24.39 -7.86
C ASN A 270 5.69 -25.77 -7.93
N LYS A 271 5.40 -26.39 -6.78
CA LYS A 271 4.64 -27.65 -6.70
C LYS A 271 3.20 -27.52 -7.19
N ARG A 272 2.59 -26.34 -7.06
CA ARG A 272 1.28 -26.04 -7.65
C ARG A 272 1.40 -25.95 -9.17
N TRP A 273 2.35 -25.16 -9.67
CA TRP A 273 2.59 -24.98 -11.11
C TRP A 273 2.97 -26.24 -11.85
N SER A 274 3.74 -27.13 -11.23
CA SER A 274 4.06 -28.44 -11.82
C SER A 274 2.83 -29.32 -12.06
N LYS A 275 1.70 -28.99 -11.41
CA LYS A 275 0.41 -29.69 -11.60
C LYS A 275 -0.54 -28.90 -12.50
N THR A 276 -0.61 -27.58 -12.34
CA THR A 276 -1.60 -26.75 -13.03
C THR A 276 -1.15 -26.29 -14.41
N ILE A 277 0.17 -26.11 -14.63
CA ILE A 277 0.74 -25.55 -15.86
C ILE A 277 2.07 -26.21 -16.29
N PRO A 278 2.18 -27.56 -16.26
CA PRO A 278 3.44 -28.27 -16.46
C PRO A 278 4.12 -27.96 -17.80
N ASP A 279 3.34 -27.72 -18.86
CA ASP A 279 3.82 -27.43 -20.22
C ASP A 279 4.48 -26.06 -20.39
N ALA A 280 4.24 -25.14 -19.45
CA ALA A 280 4.74 -23.77 -19.51
C ALA A 280 5.77 -23.43 -18.40
N MET A 281 5.97 -24.35 -17.45
CA MET A 281 6.74 -24.10 -16.22
C MET A 281 8.20 -23.70 -16.50
N ASP A 282 8.86 -24.29 -17.50
CA ASP A 282 10.25 -23.96 -17.87
C ASP A 282 10.44 -22.51 -18.37
N ARG A 283 9.34 -21.82 -18.69
CA ARG A 283 9.32 -20.41 -19.12
C ARG A 283 8.91 -19.45 -18.01
N ILE A 284 8.64 -19.97 -16.81
CA ILE A 284 8.45 -19.18 -15.60
C ILE A 284 9.76 -19.19 -14.81
N ILE A 285 10.47 -18.08 -14.84
CA ILE A 285 11.78 -17.92 -14.18
C ILE A 285 11.57 -17.31 -12.80
N VAL A 286 11.85 -18.10 -11.77
CA VAL A 286 11.86 -17.62 -10.38
C VAL A 286 13.24 -17.05 -10.06
N ILE A 287 13.31 -15.76 -9.75
CA ILE A 287 14.54 -15.09 -9.29
C ILE A 287 14.44 -14.83 -7.79
N SER A 288 15.56 -14.97 -7.08
CA SER A 288 15.67 -14.58 -5.67
C SER A 288 15.28 -13.11 -5.45
N ARG A 289 14.90 -12.77 -4.23
CA ARG A 289 14.65 -11.37 -3.85
C ARG A 289 15.90 -10.53 -4.10
N GLN A 290 15.69 -9.33 -4.62
CA GLN A 290 16.76 -8.41 -5.03
C GLN A 290 16.96 -7.30 -3.99
N SER A 291 18.15 -6.69 -3.99
CA SER A 291 18.36 -5.39 -3.32
C SER A 291 17.45 -4.33 -3.95
N PRO A 292 17.16 -3.20 -3.26
CA PRO A 292 16.36 -2.13 -3.84
C PRO A 292 16.86 -1.64 -5.21
N GLU A 293 18.18 -1.48 -5.37
CA GLU A 293 18.82 -0.99 -6.60
C GLU A 293 18.73 -2.04 -7.73
N ASP A 294 18.96 -3.30 -7.39
CA ASP A 294 18.83 -4.40 -8.35
C ASP A 294 17.38 -4.67 -8.72
N PHE A 295 16.44 -4.39 -7.83
CA PHE A 295 15.02 -4.50 -8.12
C PHE A 295 14.54 -3.46 -9.13
N ILE A 296 15.04 -2.21 -9.04
CA ILE A 296 14.83 -1.20 -10.09
C ILE A 296 15.47 -1.64 -11.40
N SER A 297 16.67 -2.22 -11.36
CA SER A 297 17.32 -2.79 -12.55
C SER A 297 16.51 -3.93 -13.18
N LEU A 298 15.94 -4.82 -12.38
CA LEU A 298 15.10 -5.93 -12.83
C LEU A 298 13.81 -5.42 -13.50
N GLN A 299 13.13 -4.45 -12.89
CA GLN A 299 11.96 -3.80 -13.51
C GLN A 299 12.32 -3.13 -14.83
N SER A 300 13.46 -2.45 -14.90
CA SER A 300 13.95 -1.82 -16.13
C SER A 300 14.28 -2.84 -17.23
N ALA A 301 14.74 -4.03 -16.85
CA ALA A 301 15.09 -5.10 -17.77
C ALA A 301 13.86 -5.76 -18.42
N ALA A 302 12.67 -5.69 -17.80
CA ALA A 302 11.44 -6.26 -18.34
C ALA A 302 10.83 -5.44 -19.49
N ASP A 303 10.09 -6.10 -20.40
CA ASP A 303 9.36 -5.40 -21.47
C ASP A 303 7.98 -4.94 -20.99
N ILE A 304 7.29 -5.82 -20.25
CA ILE A 304 5.93 -5.63 -19.77
C ILE A 304 5.86 -6.12 -18.33
N VAL A 305 5.11 -5.41 -17.49
CA VAL A 305 4.86 -5.80 -16.10
C VAL A 305 3.46 -6.39 -15.99
N LEU A 306 3.33 -7.49 -15.25
CA LEU A 306 2.06 -8.13 -14.93
C LEU A 306 1.72 -7.84 -13.46
N ASP A 307 0.54 -7.30 -13.22
CA ASP A 307 0.00 -7.09 -11.88
C ASP A 307 -0.91 -8.25 -11.45
N THR A 308 -1.12 -8.42 -10.15
CA THR A 308 -1.94 -9.53 -9.60
C THR A 308 -3.42 -9.14 -9.44
N PRO A 309 -4.38 -10.02 -9.79
CA PRO A 309 -5.82 -9.71 -9.82
C PRO A 309 -6.44 -9.14 -8.53
N TYR A 310 -6.23 -9.80 -7.39
CA TYR A 310 -6.99 -9.51 -6.16
C TYR A 310 -6.29 -8.56 -5.19
N PHE A 311 -4.99 -8.35 -5.40
CA PHE A 311 -4.19 -7.42 -4.62
C PHE A 311 -3.15 -6.81 -5.55
N SER A 312 -3.43 -5.60 -6.01
CA SER A 312 -2.66 -4.85 -6.99
C SER A 312 -1.31 -4.40 -6.43
N GLY A 313 -0.40 -4.00 -7.32
CA GLY A 313 0.81 -3.29 -6.98
C GLY A 313 0.52 -1.93 -6.35
N GLY A 314 1.52 -1.41 -5.65
CA GLY A 314 1.52 -0.07 -5.08
C GLY A 314 2.87 0.56 -5.38
N ASN A 315 3.83 0.37 -4.48
CA ASN A 315 5.21 0.79 -4.70
C ASN A 315 5.84 0.16 -5.94
N THR A 316 5.58 -1.12 -6.19
CA THR A 316 6.07 -1.80 -7.40
C THR A 316 5.53 -1.15 -8.67
N SER A 317 4.26 -0.74 -8.68
CA SER A 317 3.65 -0.03 -9.80
C SER A 317 4.23 1.38 -9.98
N LEU A 318 4.41 2.13 -8.90
CA LEU A 318 5.06 3.45 -8.93
C LEU A 318 6.48 3.36 -9.48
N GLU A 319 7.27 2.38 -9.03
CA GLU A 319 8.63 2.13 -9.51
C GLU A 319 8.65 1.73 -11.00
N SER A 320 7.71 0.87 -11.43
CA SER A 320 7.54 0.50 -12.84
C SER A 320 7.14 1.69 -13.72
N PHE A 321 6.19 2.52 -13.29
CA PHE A 321 5.77 3.71 -14.03
C PHE A 321 6.88 4.77 -14.09
N ALA A 322 7.70 4.90 -13.04
CA ALA A 322 8.87 5.77 -13.08
C ALA A 322 9.83 5.41 -14.22
N LEU A 323 9.92 4.12 -14.55
CA LEU A 323 10.71 3.55 -15.63
C LEU A 323 9.97 3.50 -16.99
N GLY A 324 8.73 3.99 -17.05
CA GLY A 324 7.92 3.97 -18.28
C GLY A 324 7.41 2.58 -18.65
N LYS A 325 7.32 1.63 -17.72
CA LYS A 325 6.92 0.26 -18.01
C LYS A 325 5.40 0.12 -18.10
N PRO A 326 4.86 -0.40 -19.22
CA PRO A 326 3.46 -0.81 -19.29
C PRO A 326 3.19 -1.92 -18.28
N ILE A 327 2.17 -1.74 -17.47
CA ILE A 327 1.66 -2.70 -16.49
C ILE A 327 0.29 -3.20 -16.95
N VAL A 328 0.08 -4.50 -17.07
CA VAL A 328 -1.26 -5.09 -17.23
C VAL A 328 -1.87 -5.27 -15.85
N THR A 329 -3.01 -4.64 -15.59
CA THR A 329 -3.69 -4.73 -14.30
C THR A 329 -5.15 -5.12 -14.48
N LEU A 330 -5.70 -5.84 -13.49
CA LEU A 330 -7.11 -6.16 -13.45
C LEU A 330 -7.78 -5.28 -12.41
N GLU A 331 -8.80 -4.55 -12.83
CA GLU A 331 -9.63 -3.79 -11.93
C GLU A 331 -10.62 -4.69 -11.19
N SER A 332 -10.25 -5.12 -9.98
CA SER A 332 -11.11 -5.99 -9.18
C SER A 332 -12.17 -5.24 -8.37
N SER A 333 -12.97 -5.98 -7.60
CA SER A 333 -14.11 -5.48 -6.84
C SER A 333 -13.73 -4.69 -5.58
N LEU A 334 -12.49 -4.76 -5.11
CA LEU A 334 -12.04 -4.17 -3.84
C LEU A 334 -10.87 -3.20 -4.08
N MET A 335 -10.78 -2.13 -3.29
CA MET A 335 -9.78 -1.06 -3.42
C MET A 335 -8.34 -1.60 -3.61
N ARG A 336 -7.96 -2.60 -2.83
CA ARG A 336 -6.63 -3.22 -2.88
C ARG A 336 -6.27 -3.86 -4.21
N GLY A 337 -7.23 -4.23 -5.06
CA GLY A 337 -6.99 -4.70 -6.42
C GLY A 337 -7.17 -3.62 -7.50
N ARG A 338 -7.23 -2.34 -7.11
CA ARG A 338 -7.54 -1.22 -8.02
C ARG A 338 -6.47 -0.13 -7.98
N VAL A 339 -5.38 -0.32 -7.24
CA VAL A 339 -4.35 0.69 -7.00
C VAL A 339 -3.59 1.05 -8.29
N THR A 340 -3.08 0.07 -9.03
CA THR A 340 -2.44 0.32 -10.35
C THR A 340 -3.41 0.96 -11.34
N ALA A 341 -4.67 0.50 -11.38
CA ALA A 341 -5.71 1.12 -12.22
C ALA A 341 -5.97 2.59 -11.84
N GLY A 342 -5.97 2.91 -10.54
CA GLY A 342 -6.09 4.29 -10.07
C GLY A 342 -4.91 5.18 -10.48
N MET A 343 -3.68 4.65 -10.50
CA MET A 343 -2.50 5.35 -11.01
C MET A 343 -2.61 5.62 -12.51
N TYR A 344 -3.09 4.65 -13.27
CA TYR A 344 -3.37 4.80 -14.69
C TYR A 344 -4.42 5.87 -14.98
N ARG A 345 -5.53 5.87 -14.24
CA ARG A 345 -6.56 6.92 -14.32
C ARG A 345 -6.01 8.30 -13.98
N ALA A 346 -5.16 8.41 -12.95
CA ALA A 346 -4.51 9.68 -12.62
C ALA A 346 -3.67 10.21 -13.80
N MET A 347 -3.05 9.32 -14.57
CA MET A 347 -2.30 9.66 -15.78
C MET A 347 -3.16 9.80 -17.05
N GLY A 348 -4.47 9.54 -16.97
CA GLY A 348 -5.38 9.54 -18.12
C GLY A 348 -5.11 8.42 -19.14
N ILE A 349 -4.73 7.23 -18.67
CA ILE A 349 -4.38 6.08 -19.52
C ILE A 349 -5.24 4.88 -19.12
N ASP A 350 -6.17 4.44 -19.96
CA ASP A 350 -7.03 3.27 -19.65
C ASP A 350 -6.64 2.00 -20.44
N ASP A 351 -5.74 2.13 -21.42
CA ASP A 351 -5.37 1.10 -22.40
C ASP A 351 -4.86 -0.24 -21.82
N CYS A 352 -4.42 -0.24 -20.55
CA CYS A 352 -3.85 -1.40 -19.87
C CYS A 352 -4.63 -1.85 -18.62
N ILE A 353 -5.86 -1.33 -18.45
CA ILE A 353 -6.77 -1.73 -17.38
C ILE A 353 -7.75 -2.77 -17.93
N ALA A 354 -7.69 -3.99 -17.40
CA ALA A 354 -8.66 -5.03 -17.70
C ALA A 354 -9.83 -5.03 -16.71
N TYR A 355 -11.00 -5.48 -17.15
CA TYR A 355 -12.18 -5.66 -16.29
C TYR A 355 -12.58 -7.12 -16.06
N ASN A 356 -11.87 -8.04 -16.71
CA ASN A 356 -11.95 -9.48 -16.48
C ASN A 356 -10.65 -10.17 -16.91
N ILE A 357 -10.51 -11.45 -16.57
CA ILE A 357 -9.30 -12.25 -16.85
C ILE A 357 -9.02 -12.36 -18.36
N GLU A 358 -10.06 -12.48 -19.20
CA GLU A 358 -9.89 -12.59 -20.64
C GLU A 358 -9.30 -11.32 -21.25
N GLN A 359 -9.84 -10.15 -20.89
CA GLN A 359 -9.27 -8.86 -21.27
C GLN A 359 -7.85 -8.68 -20.75
N TYR A 360 -7.54 -9.13 -19.54
CA TYR A 360 -6.18 -9.09 -19.00
C TYR A 360 -5.21 -9.83 -19.92
N ILE A 361 -5.56 -11.05 -20.32
CA ILE A 361 -4.75 -11.87 -21.23
C ILE A 361 -4.63 -11.20 -22.60
N GLN A 362 -5.73 -10.68 -23.15
CA GLN A 362 -5.73 -9.99 -24.45
C GLN A 362 -4.81 -8.76 -24.44
N ILE A 363 -4.86 -7.94 -23.38
CA ILE A 363 -3.97 -6.77 -23.22
C ILE A 363 -2.51 -7.22 -23.13
N ALA A 364 -2.22 -8.25 -22.33
CA ALA A 364 -0.86 -8.78 -22.19
C ALA A 364 -0.30 -9.24 -23.55
N ILE A 365 -1.09 -9.96 -24.33
CA ILE A 365 -0.71 -10.47 -25.66
C ILE A 365 -0.59 -9.32 -26.67
N LYS A 366 -1.50 -8.34 -26.64
CA LYS A 366 -1.43 -7.15 -27.51
C LYS A 366 -0.14 -6.37 -27.26
N LEU A 367 0.22 -6.13 -26.00
CA LEU A 367 1.47 -5.47 -25.64
C LEU A 367 2.71 -6.26 -26.09
N ALA A 368 2.64 -7.60 -26.12
CA ALA A 368 3.73 -8.42 -26.62
C ALA A 368 3.92 -8.31 -28.14
N ASN A 369 2.85 -8.56 -28.88
CA ASN A 369 2.88 -8.71 -30.33
C ASN A 369 2.92 -7.38 -31.08
N ASN A 370 2.49 -6.28 -30.45
CA ASN A 370 2.49 -4.96 -31.06
C ASN A 370 3.51 -4.04 -30.38
N GLN A 371 4.72 -4.01 -30.92
CA GLN A 371 5.80 -3.13 -30.42
C GLN A 371 5.43 -1.64 -30.51
N HIS A 372 4.71 -1.22 -31.56
CA HIS A 372 4.28 0.16 -31.70
C HIS A 372 3.34 0.57 -30.57
N PHE A 373 2.31 -0.24 -30.29
CA PHE A 373 1.40 -0.03 -29.17
C PHE A 373 2.14 -0.01 -27.83
N ARG A 374 3.09 -0.93 -27.62
CA ARG A 374 3.90 -0.95 -26.39
C ARG A 374 4.72 0.33 -26.20
N GLU A 375 5.36 0.85 -27.25
CA GLU A 375 6.09 2.12 -27.19
C GLU A 375 5.15 3.33 -27.05
N GLU A 376 3.96 3.30 -27.63
CA GLU A 376 2.92 4.33 -27.43
C GLU A 376 2.51 4.41 -25.95
N ILE A 377 2.19 3.29 -25.32
CA ILE A 377 1.85 3.24 -23.89
C ILE A 377 3.01 3.75 -23.03
N LYS A 378 4.23 3.30 -23.30
CA LYS A 378 5.43 3.80 -22.62
C LYS A 378 5.60 5.31 -22.79
N GLY A 379 5.34 5.86 -23.98
CA GLY A 379 5.35 7.29 -24.26
C GLY A 379 4.31 8.05 -23.42
N LYS A 380 3.06 7.57 -23.38
CA LYS A 380 1.99 8.11 -22.53
C LYS A 380 2.39 8.12 -21.05
N ILE A 381 2.92 7.00 -20.55
CA ILE A 381 3.40 6.89 -19.16
C ILE A 381 4.52 7.90 -18.89
N LEU A 382 5.58 7.94 -19.71
CA LEU A 382 6.71 8.85 -19.49
C LEU A 382 6.30 10.33 -19.52
N LYS A 383 5.33 10.68 -20.37
CA LYS A 383 4.75 12.03 -20.43
C LYS A 383 3.99 12.38 -19.14
N ASN A 384 3.18 11.46 -18.61
CA ASN A 384 2.21 11.74 -17.55
C ASN A 384 2.65 11.27 -16.15
N LYS A 385 3.76 10.52 -16.02
CA LYS A 385 4.20 9.94 -14.73
C LYS A 385 4.40 10.96 -13.62
N HIS A 386 4.75 12.21 -13.97
CA HIS A 386 4.93 13.30 -13.02
C HIS A 386 3.69 13.57 -12.15
N ILE A 387 2.49 13.17 -12.59
CA ILE A 387 1.24 13.28 -11.82
C ILE A 387 1.25 12.35 -10.59
N LEU A 388 2.02 11.25 -10.63
CA LEU A 388 2.11 10.26 -9.56
C LEU A 388 3.17 10.60 -8.50
N PHE A 389 4.09 11.53 -8.80
CA PHE A 389 5.19 11.89 -7.92
C PHE A 389 5.07 13.32 -7.45
N GLU A 390 5.35 13.56 -6.17
CA GLU A 390 5.38 14.90 -5.56
C GLU A 390 4.10 15.73 -5.79
N ASN A 391 2.96 15.05 -5.93
CA ASN A 391 1.67 15.72 -6.15
C ASN A 391 1.26 16.49 -4.88
N ILE A 392 1.48 17.81 -4.88
CA ILE A 392 1.22 18.67 -3.72
C ILE A 392 -0.28 18.74 -3.34
N GLU A 393 -1.18 18.43 -4.28
CA GLU A 393 -2.61 18.51 -4.03
C GLU A 393 -3.06 17.49 -2.98
N VAL A 394 -2.39 16.34 -2.89
CA VAL A 394 -2.68 15.34 -1.85
C VAL A 394 -2.50 15.91 -0.44
N ILE A 395 -1.49 16.77 -0.24
CA ILE A 395 -1.24 17.40 1.06
C ILE A 395 -2.38 18.36 1.39
N LYS A 396 -2.81 19.18 0.42
CA LYS A 396 -3.93 20.11 0.62
C LYS A 396 -5.23 19.36 0.92
N GLU A 397 -5.48 18.24 0.24
CA GLU A 397 -6.67 17.44 0.48
C GLU A 397 -6.67 16.79 1.87
N PHE A 398 -5.53 16.27 2.33
CA PHE A 398 -5.38 15.78 3.72
C PHE A 398 -5.56 16.91 4.74
N GLU A 399 -4.93 18.07 4.55
CA GLU A 399 -5.13 19.22 5.45
C GLU A 399 -6.60 19.64 5.52
N LYS A 400 -7.27 19.70 4.36
CA LYS A 400 -8.70 20.03 4.27
C LYS A 400 -9.53 18.99 5.01
N PHE A 401 -9.27 17.70 4.80
CA PHE A 401 -9.94 16.62 5.53
C PHE A 401 -9.78 16.81 7.04
N PHE A 402 -8.55 16.90 7.55
CA PHE A 402 -8.27 17.04 8.98
C PHE A 402 -8.96 18.24 9.60
N ILE A 403 -8.87 19.41 8.97
CA ILE A 403 -9.51 20.64 9.47
C ILE A 403 -11.03 20.52 9.42
N SER A 404 -11.58 20.01 8.32
CA SER A 404 -13.03 19.96 8.13
C SER A 404 -13.71 18.98 9.09
N GLU A 405 -13.14 17.79 9.30
CA GLU A 405 -13.71 16.81 10.23
C GLU A 405 -13.49 17.25 11.68
N PHE A 406 -12.34 17.85 12.02
CA PHE A 406 -12.12 18.37 13.37
C PHE A 406 -13.07 19.53 13.72
N ASN A 407 -13.33 20.45 12.79
CA ASN A 407 -14.31 21.52 12.99
C ASN A 407 -15.72 20.97 13.25
N LYS A 408 -16.10 19.84 12.63
CA LYS A 408 -17.40 19.20 12.89
C LYS A 408 -17.48 18.69 14.32
N VAL A 409 -16.41 18.12 14.86
CA VAL A 409 -16.39 17.66 16.26
C VAL A 409 -16.56 18.83 17.23
N ILE A 410 -15.96 19.99 16.93
CA ILE A 410 -16.16 21.23 17.72
C ILE A 410 -17.62 21.72 17.65
N SER A 411 -18.29 21.58 16.50
CA SER A 411 -19.64 22.13 16.28
C SER A 411 -20.81 21.26 16.78
N VAL A 412 -20.56 19.99 17.09
CA VAL A 412 -21.62 18.97 17.37
C VAL A 412 -21.83 18.73 18.88
N LYS A 413 -21.09 19.43 19.75
CA LYS A 413 -21.24 19.37 21.21
C LYS A 413 -21.19 20.78 21.78
#